data_AF-A0A8W8HLS5-F1
#
_entry.id   AF-A0A8W8HLS5-F1
#
_cell.length_a   1.000
_cell.length_b   1.000
_cell.length_c   1.000
_cell.angle_alpha   90.00
_cell.angle_beta   90.00
_cell.angle_gamma   90.00
#
_symmetry.space_group_name_H-M   'P 1'
#
loop_
_entity.id
_entity.type
_entity.pdbx_description
1 polymer ?
#
loop_
_entity_poly.entity_id
_entity_poly.type
_entity_poly.pdbx_seq_one_letter_code
_entity_poly.pdbx_strand_id
1 'polypeptide(L)'
;MYNIESIDRLQAKRIAGRIVPAIATTTATVSGLVTIELIKLLDKLPLEVYKNAFLNLALPVIVLSEPGQVEKTVIKEGLTTTMWDRWEVHGTADFTLQQFLQYFKDKYGLEVTMVSHGVKMVYVPFMPGHKKTSATTNGEVVKTFFRTAVYGPDH
;
A
#
# COMPACT_ATOMS: atom_id res chain seq x y z
N MET A 1 9.14 11.59 -47.20
CA MET A 1 7.79 11.00 -47.35
C MET A 1 6.72 11.66 -46.49
N TYR A 2 7.01 12.18 -45.29
CA TYR A 2 6.03 12.91 -44.46
C TYR A 2 6.43 14.36 -44.09
N ASN A 3 7.48 14.92 -44.72
CA ASN A 3 8.00 16.27 -44.41
C ASN A 3 8.30 16.51 -42.91
N ILE A 4 8.59 15.43 -42.16
CA ILE A 4 9.00 15.48 -40.76
C ILE A 4 10.46 15.93 -40.72
N GLU A 5 10.75 16.87 -39.83
CA GLU A 5 12.13 17.32 -39.59
C GLU A 5 12.99 16.17 -39.06
N SER A 6 14.13 15.93 -39.70
CA SER A 6 15.08 14.92 -39.27
C SER A 6 15.73 15.31 -37.94
N ILE A 7 15.74 14.40 -36.97
CA ILE A 7 16.35 14.62 -35.65
C ILE A 7 17.79 14.08 -35.60
N ASP A 8 18.62 14.66 -34.73
CA ASP A 8 19.97 14.16 -34.47
C ASP A 8 19.95 12.81 -33.72
N ARG A 9 21.05 12.05 -33.84
CA ARG A 9 21.26 10.77 -33.15
C ARG A 9 21.09 10.88 -31.64
N LEU A 10 21.52 11.98 -31.00
CA LEU A 10 21.37 12.15 -29.54
C LEU A 10 19.89 12.31 -29.15
N GLN A 11 19.13 13.07 -29.92
CA GLN A 11 17.69 13.24 -29.72
C GLN A 11 16.94 11.92 -29.97
N ALA A 12 17.29 11.22 -31.04
CA ALA A 12 16.75 9.89 -31.35
C ALA A 12 17.02 8.90 -30.21
N LYS A 13 18.25 8.87 -29.68
CA LYS A 13 18.63 8.02 -28.55
C LYS A 13 17.86 8.38 -27.28
N ARG A 14 17.67 9.66 -26.99
CA ARG A 14 16.88 10.12 -25.83
C ARG A 14 15.44 9.62 -25.90
N ILE A 15 14.79 9.78 -27.06
CA ILE A 15 13.38 9.41 -27.25
C ILE A 15 13.21 7.88 -27.28
N ALA A 16 13.97 7.19 -28.15
CA ALA A 16 13.87 5.73 -28.30
C ALA A 16 14.30 4.99 -27.02
N GLY A 17 15.32 5.51 -26.32
CA GLY A 17 15.82 4.94 -25.08
C GLY A 17 15.04 5.35 -23.82
N ARG A 18 14.00 6.21 -23.95
CA ARG A 18 13.23 6.76 -22.83
C ARG A 18 14.13 7.31 -21.70
N ILE A 19 15.18 8.04 -22.07
CA ILE A 19 16.19 8.52 -21.12
C ILE A 19 15.59 9.63 -20.25
N VAL A 20 15.61 9.41 -18.94
CA VAL A 20 15.26 10.41 -17.93
C VAL A 20 16.48 11.30 -17.66
N PRO A 21 16.40 12.63 -17.87
CA PRO A 21 17.50 13.53 -17.54
C PRO A 21 17.77 13.54 -16.03
N ALA A 22 19.04 13.48 -15.66
CA ALA A 22 19.47 13.55 -14.27
C ALA A 22 20.78 14.33 -14.15
N ILE A 23 20.95 15.02 -13.02
CA ILE A 23 22.16 15.74 -12.66
C ILE A 23 22.41 15.60 -11.15
N ALA A 24 23.67 15.66 -10.74
CA ALA A 24 24.04 15.45 -9.34
C ALA A 24 23.43 16.49 -8.39
N THR A 25 23.19 17.73 -8.85
CA THR A 25 22.68 18.83 -8.01
C THR A 25 21.27 18.57 -7.49
N THR A 26 20.34 18.13 -8.36
CA THR A 26 18.98 17.77 -7.94
C THR A 26 19.00 16.55 -7.04
N THR A 27 19.86 15.57 -7.34
CA THR A 27 20.02 14.35 -6.53
C THR A 27 20.50 14.68 -5.11
N ALA A 28 21.56 15.48 -4.98
CA ALA A 28 22.10 15.90 -3.69
C ALA A 28 21.08 16.72 -2.87
N THR A 29 20.32 17.59 -3.54
CA THR A 29 19.28 18.40 -2.88
C THR A 29 18.17 17.51 -2.33
N VAL A 30 17.65 16.57 -3.15
CA VAL A 30 16.62 15.62 -2.71
C VAL A 30 17.11 14.76 -1.55
N SER A 31 18.32 14.21 -1.63
CA SER A 31 18.90 13.42 -0.53
C SER A 31 19.05 14.22 0.77
N GLY A 32 19.46 15.48 0.69
CA GLY A 32 19.54 16.38 1.84
C GLY A 32 18.19 16.62 2.50
N LEU A 33 17.16 16.91 1.70
CA LEU A 33 15.79 17.12 2.20
C LEU A 33 15.23 15.85 2.85
N VAL A 34 15.44 14.69 2.24
CA VAL A 34 15.02 13.40 2.83
C VAL A 34 15.74 13.13 4.16
N THR A 35 17.03 13.47 4.27
CA THR A 35 17.80 13.30 5.51
C THR A 35 17.25 14.16 6.65
N ILE A 36 16.76 15.37 6.33
CA ILE A 36 16.10 16.24 7.31
C ILE A 36 14.80 15.59 7.83
N GLU A 37 13.96 15.06 6.93
CA GLU A 37 12.72 14.37 7.34
C GLU A 37 13.01 13.09 8.14
N LEU A 38 14.12 12.39 7.84
CA LEU A 38 14.56 11.22 8.61
C LEU A 38 14.87 11.57 10.07
N ILE A 39 15.49 12.72 10.33
CA ILE A 39 15.77 13.18 11.71
C ILE A 39 14.45 13.40 12.47
N LYS A 40 13.46 14.03 11.82
CA LYS A 40 12.12 14.24 12.41
C LYS A 40 11.42 12.92 12.75
N LEU A 41 11.59 11.92 11.88
CA LEU A 41 11.06 10.57 12.09
C LEU A 41 11.69 9.89 13.32
N LEU A 42 13.00 10.02 13.49
CA LEU A 42 13.71 9.46 14.65
C LEU A 42 13.26 10.10 15.97
N ASP A 43 12.95 11.38 15.95
CA ASP A 43 12.45 12.14 17.11
C ASP A 43 10.92 12.00 17.32
N LYS A 44 10.23 11.19 16.49
CA LYS A 44 8.79 10.92 16.57
C LYS A 44 7.93 12.19 16.65
N LEU A 45 8.30 13.21 15.86
CA LEU A 45 7.58 14.48 15.81
C LEU A 45 6.15 14.31 15.26
N PRO A 46 5.23 15.24 15.56
CA PRO A 46 3.86 15.16 15.08
C PRO A 46 3.75 15.50 13.57
N LEU A 47 2.67 15.08 12.93
CA LEU A 47 2.50 15.06 11.47
C LEU A 47 2.68 16.46 10.83
N GLU A 48 2.25 17.50 11.54
CA GLU A 48 2.26 18.90 11.10
C GLU A 48 3.69 19.43 10.86
N VAL A 49 4.70 18.81 11.47
CA VAL A 49 6.10 19.22 11.33
C VAL A 49 6.75 18.63 10.07
N TYR A 50 6.22 17.53 9.54
CA TYR A 50 6.70 16.93 8.30
C TYR A 50 6.33 17.79 7.10
N LYS A 51 7.16 17.71 6.06
CA LYS A 51 6.94 18.45 4.82
C LYS A 51 7.25 17.59 3.61
N ASN A 52 6.31 17.54 2.68
CA ASN A 52 6.57 17.13 1.30
C ASN A 52 7.27 18.29 0.59
N ALA A 53 8.35 18.00 -0.14
CA ALA A 53 9.12 19.00 -0.86
C ALA A 53 9.03 18.80 -2.37
N PHE A 54 8.62 19.84 -3.08
CA PHE A 54 8.61 19.91 -4.54
C PHE A 54 9.61 20.97 -4.97
N LEU A 55 10.49 20.65 -5.92
CA LEU A 55 11.55 21.58 -6.33
C LEU A 55 11.74 21.63 -7.84
N ASN A 56 12.08 22.81 -8.33
CA ASN A 56 12.58 23.04 -9.68
C ASN A 56 13.77 24.01 -9.61
N LEU A 57 14.98 23.46 -9.69
CA LEU A 57 16.23 24.24 -9.58
C LEU A 57 16.55 25.08 -10.82
N ALA A 58 15.83 24.88 -11.94
CA ALA A 58 15.96 25.77 -13.09
C ALA A 58 15.23 27.11 -12.86
N LEU A 59 14.15 27.11 -12.05
CA LEU A 59 13.41 28.30 -11.62
C LEU A 59 13.74 28.75 -10.18
N PRO A 60 14.86 28.26 -9.62
CA PRO A 60 15.11 28.17 -8.17
C PRO A 60 13.90 28.11 -7.21
N VAL A 61 12.87 27.32 -7.52
CA VAL A 61 11.67 27.21 -6.66
C VAL A 61 11.72 25.94 -5.80
N ILE A 62 11.39 26.09 -4.52
CA ILE A 62 11.07 24.99 -3.60
C ILE A 62 9.72 25.30 -2.95
N VAL A 63 8.79 24.35 -3.03
CA VAL A 63 7.47 24.42 -2.40
C VAL A 63 7.37 23.29 -1.38
N LEU A 64 7.01 23.65 -0.15
CA LEU A 64 6.79 22.70 0.94
C LEU A 64 5.30 22.62 1.22
N SER A 65 4.78 21.41 1.39
CA SER A 65 3.40 21.18 1.80
C SER A 65 3.35 20.18 2.95
N GLU A 66 2.33 20.28 3.78
CA GLU A 66 2.08 19.27 4.81
C GLU A 66 1.60 17.96 4.17
N PRO A 67 1.97 16.80 4.74
CA PRO A 67 1.35 15.54 4.39
C PRO A 67 -0.15 15.57 4.73
N GLY A 68 -0.95 14.94 3.86
CA GLY A 68 -2.37 14.75 4.13
C GLY A 68 -2.57 13.85 5.35
N GLN A 69 -3.63 14.12 6.12
CA GLN A 69 -4.08 13.19 7.15
C GLN A 69 -4.52 11.86 6.53
N VAL A 70 -4.41 10.78 7.31
CA VAL A 70 -4.87 9.47 6.87
C VAL A 70 -6.39 9.48 6.63
N GLU A 71 -6.80 8.97 5.48
CA GLU A 71 -8.21 8.78 5.17
C GLU A 71 -8.80 7.68 6.05
N LYS A 72 -9.92 8.01 6.74
CA LYS A 72 -10.64 7.07 7.60
C LYS A 72 -11.91 6.63 6.88
N THR A 73 -12.01 5.33 6.61
CA THR A 73 -13.18 4.71 6.01
C THR A 73 -14.06 4.12 7.12
N VAL A 74 -15.33 4.54 7.16
CA VAL A 74 -16.32 3.97 8.07
C VAL A 74 -16.86 2.69 7.44
N ILE A 75 -16.63 1.55 8.08
CA ILE A 75 -17.18 0.24 7.65
C ILE A 75 -18.57 0.06 8.24
N LYS A 76 -18.73 0.43 9.52
CA LYS A 76 -19.97 0.34 10.30
C LYS A 76 -19.97 1.44 11.35
N GLU A 77 -21.14 1.76 11.90
CA GLU A 77 -21.26 2.64 13.06
C GLU A 77 -20.35 2.15 14.20
N GLY A 78 -19.41 3.01 14.62
CA GLY A 78 -18.40 2.68 15.64
C GLY A 78 -17.17 1.90 15.13
N LEU A 79 -17.11 1.51 13.85
CA LEU A 79 -15.97 0.79 13.25
C LEU A 79 -15.40 1.54 12.05
N THR A 80 -14.29 2.22 12.28
CA THR A 80 -13.49 2.92 11.26
C THR A 80 -12.19 2.17 11.01
N THR A 81 -11.71 2.22 9.77
CA THR A 81 -10.42 1.66 9.35
C THR A 81 -9.68 2.67 8.48
N THR A 82 -8.37 2.55 8.44
CA THR A 82 -7.46 3.30 7.56
C THR A 82 -6.69 2.34 6.67
N MET A 83 -5.90 2.88 5.73
CA MET A 83 -4.99 2.09 4.90
C MET A 83 -3.85 1.40 5.68
N TRP A 84 -3.59 1.83 6.91
CA TRP A 84 -2.53 1.27 7.77
C TRP A 84 -3.04 0.20 8.72
N ASP A 85 -4.35 0.14 8.93
CA ASP A 85 -4.96 -0.82 9.85
C ASP A 85 -4.98 -2.21 9.23
N ARG A 86 -4.69 -3.21 10.08
CA ARG A 86 -4.74 -4.62 9.70
C ARG A 86 -5.50 -5.40 10.76
N TRP A 87 -6.36 -6.33 10.32
CA TRP A 87 -6.98 -7.27 11.24
C TRP A 87 -6.09 -8.49 11.43
N GLU A 88 -5.64 -8.67 12.65
CA GLU A 88 -4.94 -9.87 13.07
C GLU A 88 -5.95 -10.88 13.62
N VAL A 89 -5.90 -12.09 13.06
CA VAL A 89 -6.70 -13.23 13.52
C VAL A 89 -5.75 -14.34 13.87
N HIS A 90 -5.73 -14.73 15.14
CA HIS A 90 -4.90 -15.83 15.61
C HIS A 90 -5.70 -17.13 15.57
N GLY A 91 -5.30 -18.04 14.70
CA GLY A 91 -5.87 -19.38 14.59
C GLY A 91 -4.90 -20.46 15.08
N THR A 92 -5.43 -21.61 15.48
CA THR A 92 -4.66 -22.85 15.69
C THR A 92 -4.39 -23.56 14.35
N ALA A 93 -3.61 -24.64 14.35
CA ALA A 93 -3.29 -25.39 13.14
C ALA A 93 -4.52 -25.91 12.37
N ASP A 94 -5.65 -26.07 13.07
CA ASP A 94 -6.92 -26.54 12.55
C ASP A 94 -7.92 -25.40 12.27
N PHE A 95 -7.45 -24.15 12.26
CA PHE A 95 -8.33 -23.00 12.03
C PHE A 95 -8.96 -23.07 10.65
N THR A 96 -10.28 -23.13 10.59
CA THR A 96 -11.02 -23.31 9.34
C THR A 96 -11.50 -21.97 8.79
N LEU A 97 -11.75 -21.92 7.48
CA LEU A 97 -12.40 -20.77 6.85
C LEU A 97 -13.75 -20.46 7.50
N GLN A 98 -14.51 -21.47 7.94
CA GLN A 98 -15.77 -21.26 8.63
C GLN A 98 -15.57 -20.54 9.97
N GLN A 99 -14.54 -20.91 10.74
CA GLN A 99 -14.19 -20.22 11.99
C GLN A 99 -13.72 -18.78 11.73
N PHE A 100 -13.02 -18.54 10.62
CA PHE A 100 -12.66 -17.19 10.19
C PHE A 100 -13.90 -16.32 9.90
N LEU A 101 -14.85 -16.85 9.12
CA LEU A 101 -16.10 -16.14 8.79
C LEU A 101 -16.91 -15.84 10.06
N GLN A 102 -16.98 -16.82 10.97
CA GLN A 102 -17.68 -16.68 12.24
C GLN A 102 -17.00 -15.66 13.17
N TYR A 103 -15.66 -15.62 13.22
CA TYR A 103 -14.91 -14.65 14.02
C TYR A 103 -15.25 -13.20 13.65
N PHE A 104 -15.31 -12.87 12.35
CA PHE A 104 -15.68 -11.52 11.92
C PHE A 104 -17.14 -11.17 12.20
N LYS A 105 -18.02 -12.18 12.14
CA LYS A 105 -19.43 -12.01 12.48
C LYS A 105 -19.62 -11.77 13.98
N ASP A 106 -18.97 -12.53 14.84
CA ASP A 106 -19.15 -12.44 16.29
C ASP A 106 -18.44 -11.22 16.88
N LYS A 107 -17.21 -10.93 16.45
CA LYS A 107 -16.40 -9.86 17.02
C LYS A 107 -16.76 -8.48 16.47
N TYR A 108 -17.03 -8.39 15.17
CA TYR A 108 -17.24 -7.10 14.49
C TYR A 108 -18.66 -6.95 13.91
N GLY A 109 -19.47 -8.00 13.93
CA GLY A 109 -20.81 -7.97 13.31
C GLY A 109 -20.73 -7.74 11.81
N LEU A 110 -19.68 -8.23 11.16
CA LEU A 110 -19.44 -8.09 9.73
C LEU A 110 -19.71 -9.41 9.01
N GLU A 111 -20.40 -9.33 7.87
CA GLU A 111 -20.60 -10.47 6.98
C GLU A 111 -19.54 -10.42 5.88
N VAL A 112 -18.66 -11.42 5.86
CA VAL A 112 -17.59 -11.51 4.87
C VAL A 112 -18.17 -11.96 3.53
N THR A 113 -18.08 -11.10 2.52
CA THR A 113 -18.60 -11.36 1.17
C THR A 113 -17.58 -12.01 0.24
N MET A 114 -16.30 -11.79 0.47
CA MET A 114 -15.21 -12.37 -0.31
C MET A 114 -13.91 -12.48 0.50
N VAL A 115 -13.16 -13.55 0.29
CA VAL A 115 -11.77 -13.68 0.75
C VAL A 115 -10.88 -13.98 -0.45
N SER A 116 -9.81 -13.21 -0.63
CA SER A 116 -8.80 -13.43 -1.67
C SER A 116 -7.39 -13.44 -1.09
N HIS A 117 -6.50 -14.18 -1.74
CA HIS A 117 -5.07 -14.17 -1.45
C HIS A 117 -4.30 -13.83 -2.74
N GLY A 118 -3.79 -12.59 -2.79
CA GLY A 118 -3.28 -12.00 -4.03
C GLY A 118 -4.37 -11.99 -5.10
N VAL A 119 -4.12 -12.66 -6.23
CA VAL A 119 -5.08 -12.79 -7.34
C VAL A 119 -6.02 -14.00 -7.21
N LYS A 120 -5.83 -14.86 -6.20
CA LYS A 120 -6.64 -16.09 -6.04
C LYS A 120 -7.85 -15.82 -5.15
N MET A 121 -9.04 -16.12 -5.65
CA MET A 121 -10.28 -16.10 -4.86
C MET A 121 -10.39 -17.38 -4.03
N VAL A 122 -10.54 -17.21 -2.71
CA VAL A 122 -10.57 -18.29 -1.72
C VAL A 122 -12.00 -18.57 -1.30
N TYR A 123 -12.80 -17.52 -1.12
CA TYR A 123 -14.20 -17.62 -0.71
C TYR A 123 -15.03 -16.56 -1.45
N VAL A 124 -16.09 -17.00 -2.14
CA VAL A 124 -17.11 -16.16 -2.79
C VAL A 124 -18.45 -16.91 -2.75
N PRO A 125 -19.43 -16.51 -1.92
CA PRO A 125 -20.65 -17.30 -1.68
C PRO A 125 -21.64 -17.29 -2.86
N PHE A 126 -21.54 -16.31 -3.77
CA PHE A 126 -22.47 -16.12 -4.89
C PHE A 126 -22.01 -16.76 -6.22
N MET A 127 -20.79 -17.29 -6.31
CA MET A 127 -20.31 -17.95 -7.53
C MET A 127 -20.71 -19.45 -7.57
N PRO A 128 -21.32 -19.94 -8.66
CA PRO A 128 -21.64 -21.35 -8.82
C PRO A 128 -20.35 -22.18 -8.89
N GLY A 129 -20.13 -23.05 -7.89
CA GLY A 129 -18.92 -23.87 -7.74
C GLY A 129 -18.20 -23.68 -6.41
N HIS A 130 -18.30 -22.49 -5.78
CA HIS A 130 -17.64 -22.16 -4.51
C HIS A 130 -18.48 -22.50 -3.26
N LYS A 131 -19.72 -22.95 -3.43
CA LYS A 131 -20.56 -23.48 -2.34
C LYS A 131 -19.98 -24.73 -1.66
N LYS A 132 -19.09 -25.48 -2.33
CA LYS A 132 -18.45 -26.69 -1.78
C LYS A 132 -17.17 -26.41 -0.98
N THR A 133 -16.60 -25.21 -1.12
CA THR A 133 -15.34 -24.79 -0.48
C THR A 133 -15.53 -24.40 1.00
N SER A 134 -16.79 -24.20 1.43
CA SER A 134 -17.18 -23.85 2.81
C SER A 134 -16.89 -24.95 3.83
N ALA A 135 -16.75 -26.22 3.40
CA ALA A 135 -16.63 -27.36 4.31
C ALA A 135 -15.22 -27.98 4.39
N THR A 136 -14.32 -27.71 3.42
CA THR A 136 -13.07 -28.51 3.31
C THR A 136 -11.96 -27.77 2.56
N THR A 137 -11.56 -26.59 3.02
CA THR A 137 -10.26 -26.03 2.58
C THR A 137 -9.22 -26.38 3.62
N ASN A 138 -8.48 -27.46 3.36
CA ASN A 138 -7.42 -27.99 4.23
C ASN A 138 -6.45 -26.89 4.69
N GLY A 139 -5.99 -27.02 5.94
CA GLY A 139 -5.20 -26.04 6.67
C GLY A 139 -3.90 -25.54 6.01
N GLU A 140 -3.47 -26.05 4.85
CA GLU A 140 -2.34 -25.50 4.10
C GLU A 140 -2.64 -24.16 3.43
N VAL A 141 -3.88 -23.98 2.93
CA VAL A 141 -4.28 -22.69 2.37
C VAL A 141 -4.26 -21.70 3.54
N VAL A 142 -4.95 -22.03 4.65
CA VAL A 142 -5.07 -21.22 5.90
C VAL A 142 -3.71 -20.89 6.56
N LYS A 143 -2.77 -21.84 6.61
CA LYS A 143 -1.41 -21.63 7.16
C LYS A 143 -0.60 -20.59 6.38
N THR A 144 -0.89 -20.38 5.10
CA THR A 144 -0.25 -19.32 4.30
C THR A 144 -0.87 -17.94 4.59
N PHE A 145 -2.11 -17.87 5.09
CA PHE A 145 -2.81 -16.59 5.35
C PHE A 145 -2.30 -15.82 6.57
N PHE A 146 -1.63 -16.48 7.52
CA PHE A 146 -1.30 -15.87 8.82
C PHE A 146 0.19 -15.58 9.04
N ARG A 147 1.04 -15.83 8.04
CA ARG A 147 2.46 -15.49 8.14
C ARG A 147 2.74 -14.13 7.50
N THR A 148 2.35 -13.08 8.20
CA THR A 148 3.06 -11.79 8.08
C THR A 148 3.07 -11.10 9.43
N ALA A 149 3.91 -11.61 10.34
CA ALA A 149 4.37 -10.82 11.47
C ALA A 149 5.33 -9.76 10.94
N VAL A 150 4.96 -8.49 11.05
CA VAL A 150 5.90 -7.37 11.05
C VAL A 150 5.48 -6.47 12.20
N TYR A 151 6.32 -6.46 13.24
CA TYR A 151 6.24 -5.64 14.44
C TYR A 151 6.14 -4.13 14.10
N GLY A 152 5.31 -3.41 14.86
CA GLY A 152 5.23 -1.94 14.91
C GLY A 152 4.23 -1.51 15.99
N PRO A 153 4.46 -0.39 16.69
CA PRO A 153 4.52 -0.32 18.14
C PRO A 153 3.14 -0.30 18.82
N ASP A 154 3.10 -0.93 20.00
CA ASP A 154 2.03 -0.81 20.97
C ASP A 154 1.79 0.68 21.31
N HIS A 155 0.61 1.16 20.98
CA HIS A 155 -0.05 2.29 21.65
C HIS A 155 -1.56 2.02 21.71
#